data_AF-A0A835HZT4-F1
#
_entry.id   AF-A0A835HZT4-F1
#
_cell.length_a   1.000
_cell.length_b   1.000
_cell.length_c   1.000
_cell.angle_alpha   90.00
_cell.angle_beta   90.00
_cell.angle_gamma   90.00
#
_symmetry.space_group_name_H-M   'P 1'
#
loop_
_entity.id
_entity.type
_entity.pdbx_description
1 polymer ?
#
loop_
_entity_poly.entity_id
_entity_poly.type
_entity_poly.pdbx_seq_one_letter_code
_entity_poly.pdbx_strand_id
1 'polypeptide(L)'
;MDAEKKKEIIDNLTTFSKAKDYYAEIGKAWKRGYLLYGPPVTGKSTMIVAIANFLEKKNKEKEEEKEIEDTKAKEESSYGSSKVTLSGLLNFIDGLWSACAEEPIIIFTTNYVEKLDPALIRRGRMDKHIEMSYCGFGAFKVLAKNYLHLDPCLKLLEDCWMRSKWLLDEFDAKIY
;
A
#
# COMPACT_ATOMS: atom_id res chain seq x y z
N MET A 1 -2.28 7.80 -8.63
CA MET A 1 -3.34 7.42 -7.68
C MET A 1 -4.27 8.60 -7.51
N ASP A 2 -5.58 8.38 -7.66
CA ASP A 2 -6.56 9.44 -7.50
C ASP A 2 -6.67 9.90 -6.05
N ALA A 3 -7.00 11.17 -5.86
CA ALA A 3 -7.08 11.78 -4.53
C ALA A 3 -8.10 11.09 -3.63
N GLU A 4 -9.19 10.57 -4.21
CA GLU A 4 -10.24 9.84 -3.52
C GLU A 4 -9.74 8.50 -2.96
N LYS A 5 -9.09 7.68 -3.80
CA LYS A 5 -8.48 6.41 -3.36
C LYS A 5 -7.44 6.63 -2.27
N LYS A 6 -6.63 7.69 -2.39
CA LYS A 6 -5.66 8.06 -1.35
C LYS A 6 -6.36 8.37 -0.03
N LYS A 7 -7.46 9.13 -0.06
CA LYS A 7 -8.24 9.48 1.13
C LYS A 7 -8.87 8.25 1.76
N GLU A 8 -9.45 7.36 0.97
CA GLU A 8 -10.03 6.10 1.46
C GLU A 8 -9.01 5.25 2.21
N ILE A 9 -7.79 5.10 1.66
CA ILE A 9 -6.71 4.34 2.29
C ILE A 9 -6.32 4.98 3.63
N ILE A 10 -6.13 6.30 3.66
CA ILE A 10 -5.78 7.05 4.87
C ILE A 10 -6.86 6.92 5.93
N ASP A 11 -8.13 7.10 5.56
CA ASP A 11 -9.27 6.97 6.47
C ASP A 11 -9.33 5.55 7.03
N ASN A 12 -9.17 4.53 6.19
CA ASN A 12 -9.19 3.14 6.63
C ASN A 12 -8.05 2.79 7.61
N LEU A 13 -6.82 3.24 7.32
CA LEU A 13 -5.66 3.07 8.19
C LEU A 13 -5.88 3.79 9.53
N THR A 14 -6.42 5.01 9.49
CA THR A 14 -6.69 5.81 10.69
C THR A 14 -7.76 5.16 11.56
N THR A 15 -8.87 4.69 10.97
CA THR A 15 -9.92 3.96 11.68
C THR A 15 -9.38 2.68 12.30
N PHE A 16 -8.58 1.90 11.55
CA PHE A 16 -7.99 0.67 12.06
C PHE A 16 -7.02 0.91 13.23
N SER A 17 -6.20 1.95 13.14
CA SER A 17 -5.27 2.37 14.21
C SER A 17 -6.00 2.71 15.52
N LYS A 18 -7.23 3.23 15.45
CA LYS A 18 -8.05 3.56 16.63
C LYS A 18 -8.91 2.41 17.14
N ALA A 19 -9.02 1.32 16.39
CA ALA A 19 -9.94 0.22 16.70
C ALA A 19 -9.37 -0.82 17.68
N LYS A 20 -8.17 -0.61 18.27
CA LYS A 20 -7.51 -1.61 19.13
C LYS A 20 -8.44 -2.14 20.24
N ASP A 21 -9.07 -1.24 20.97
CA ASP A 21 -9.95 -1.60 22.09
C ASP A 21 -11.22 -2.32 21.63
N TYR A 22 -11.79 -1.89 20.49
CA TYR A 22 -12.93 -2.58 19.87
C TYR A 22 -12.61 -4.04 19.52
N TYR A 23 -11.42 -4.31 18.98
CA TYR A 23 -11.00 -5.68 18.66
C TYR A 23 -10.79 -6.51 19.94
N ALA A 24 -10.27 -5.90 21.01
CA ALA A 24 -10.10 -6.55 22.31
C ALA A 24 -11.44 -6.92 22.95
N GLU A 25 -12.43 -6.03 22.94
CA GLU A 25 -13.78 -6.26 23.50
C GLU A 25 -14.50 -7.43 22.84
N ILE A 26 -14.39 -7.57 21.51
CA ILE A 26 -15.02 -8.65 20.75
C ILE A 26 -14.19 -9.94 20.72
N GLY A 27 -13.04 -9.97 21.42
CA GLY A 27 -12.15 -11.14 21.49
C GLY A 27 -11.52 -11.53 20.14
N LYS A 28 -11.36 -10.58 19.21
CA LYS A 28 -10.76 -10.84 17.90
C LYS A 28 -9.34 -10.29 17.83
N ALA A 29 -8.47 -11.00 17.10
CA ALA A 29 -7.12 -10.53 16.84
C ALA A 29 -7.15 -9.18 16.11
N TRP A 30 -6.45 -8.17 16.65
CA TRP A 30 -6.32 -6.85 16.04
C TRP A 30 -5.30 -6.89 14.90
N LYS A 31 -5.71 -7.46 13.77
CA LYS A 31 -4.87 -7.66 12.58
C LYS A 31 -5.64 -7.27 11.32
N ARG A 32 -4.92 -6.76 10.32
CA ARG A 32 -5.49 -6.42 9.01
C ARG A 32 -4.47 -6.61 7.90
N GLY A 33 -4.91 -7.28 6.83
CA GLY A 33 -4.11 -7.47 5.63
C GLY A 33 -4.53 -6.56 4.48
N TYR A 34 -3.56 -5.91 3.85
CA TYR A 34 -3.74 -5.14 2.62
C TYR A 34 -3.06 -5.84 1.45
N LEU A 35 -3.73 -5.94 0.32
CA LEU A 35 -3.18 -6.43 -0.94
C LEU A 35 -3.15 -5.29 -1.94
N LEU A 36 -1.96 -4.84 -2.33
CA LEU A 36 -1.76 -3.87 -3.40
C LEU A 36 -1.46 -4.62 -4.69
N TYR A 37 -2.28 -4.43 -5.72
CA TYR A 37 -2.10 -5.13 -6.99
C TYR A 37 -2.25 -4.20 -8.19
N GLY A 38 -1.68 -4.58 -9.32
CA GLY A 38 -1.80 -3.83 -10.58
C GLY A 38 -0.55 -3.97 -11.46
N PRO A 39 -0.50 -3.28 -12.61
CA PRO A 39 0.61 -3.37 -13.56
C PRO A 39 1.98 -3.08 -12.95
N PRO A 40 3.09 -3.59 -13.51
CA PRO A 40 4.43 -3.28 -13.01
C PRO A 40 4.69 -1.76 -13.05
N VAL A 41 5.60 -1.28 -12.21
CA VAL A 41 6.05 0.13 -12.18
C VAL A 41 4.96 1.14 -11.78
N THR A 42 3.81 0.70 -11.26
CA THR A 42 2.76 1.61 -10.71
C THR A 42 3.07 2.18 -9.33
N GLY A 43 4.26 1.94 -8.78
CA GLY A 43 4.69 2.51 -7.50
C GLY A 43 4.16 1.77 -6.26
N LYS A 44 3.79 0.48 -6.38
CA LYS A 44 3.36 -0.37 -5.26
C LYS A 44 4.33 -0.35 -4.07
N SER A 45 5.63 -0.52 -4.32
CA SER A 45 6.65 -0.48 -3.27
C SER A 45 6.81 0.92 -2.66
N THR A 46 6.76 1.96 -3.48
CA THR A 46 6.79 3.36 -3.01
C THR A 46 5.59 3.70 -2.13
N MET A 47 4.42 3.13 -2.44
CA MET A 47 3.21 3.30 -1.62
C MET A 47 3.37 2.68 -0.24
N ILE A 48 4.01 1.50 -0.13
CA ILE A 48 4.30 0.88 1.17
C ILE A 48 5.17 1.80 2.02
N VAL A 49 6.24 2.34 1.45
CA VAL A 49 7.11 3.29 2.15
C VAL A 49 6.34 4.53 2.60
N ALA A 50 5.46 5.07 1.76
CA ALA A 50 4.62 6.21 2.11
C ALA A 50 3.64 5.90 3.26
N ILE A 51 3.05 4.69 3.27
CA ILE A 51 2.17 4.24 4.35
C ILE A 51 2.95 4.07 5.66
N ALA A 52 4.11 3.43 5.62
CA ALA A 52 4.97 3.25 6.79
C ALA A 52 5.35 4.60 7.42
N ASN A 53 5.84 5.54 6.60
CA ASN A 53 6.18 6.89 7.03
C ASN A 53 4.98 7.65 7.61
N PHE A 54 3.78 7.48 7.02
CA PHE A 54 2.56 8.11 7.52
C PHE A 54 2.16 7.58 8.89
N LEU A 55 2.23 6.25 9.09
CA LEU A 55 1.91 5.61 10.37
C LEU A 55 2.94 5.94 11.45
N GLU A 56 4.23 5.95 11.11
CA GLU A 56 5.29 6.40 12.03
C GLU A 56 5.07 7.84 12.48
N LYS A 57 4.78 8.75 11.55
CA LYS A 57 4.50 10.15 11.88
C LYS A 57 3.27 10.26 12.80
N LYS A 58 2.23 9.48 12.55
CA LYS A 58 1.01 9.43 13.39
C LYS A 58 1.26 8.89 14.79
N ASN A 59 2.19 7.95 14.94
CA ASN A 59 2.57 7.43 16.25
C ASN A 59 3.39 8.47 17.02
N LYS A 60 4.33 9.16 16.36
CA LYS A 60 5.07 10.29 16.96
C LYS A 60 4.16 11.42 17.44
N GLU A 61 3.15 11.79 16.66
CA GLU A 61 2.12 12.78 17.06
C GLU A 61 1.35 12.34 18.33
N LYS A 62 1.23 11.04 18.61
CA LYS A 62 0.60 10.49 19.82
C LYS A 62 1.58 10.32 20.98
N GLU A 63 2.86 10.08 20.68
CA GLU A 63 3.96 9.97 21.65
C GLU A 63 4.31 11.34 22.24
N GLU A 64 4.20 12.44 21.47
CA GLU A 64 4.34 13.81 21.99
C GLU A 64 3.25 14.19 23.03
N GLU A 65 2.12 13.46 23.10
CA GLU A 65 1.13 13.58 24.17
C GLU A 65 1.38 12.62 25.36
N LYS A 66 2.37 11.71 25.27
CA LYS A 66 2.56 10.63 26.26
C LYS A 66 4.00 10.33 26.70
N GLU A 67 5.04 10.92 26.16
CA GLU A 67 6.41 10.62 26.59
C GLU A 67 6.81 11.37 27.87
N ILE A 68 6.55 10.71 29.01
CA ILE A 68 7.65 10.22 29.84
C ILE A 68 7.92 8.78 29.39
N GLU A 69 9.20 8.50 29.11
CA GLU A 69 9.87 7.19 28.97
C GLU A 69 9.68 6.35 27.68
N ASP A 70 10.66 6.56 26.80
CA ASP A 70 11.69 5.62 26.34
C ASP A 70 11.42 4.51 25.29
N THR A 71 11.99 4.82 24.10
CA THR A 71 13.07 4.10 23.39
C THR A 71 12.76 2.82 22.57
N LYS A 72 12.61 3.09 21.25
CA LYS A 72 13.22 2.48 20.04
C LYS A 72 13.26 0.94 19.84
N ALA A 73 12.82 0.53 18.64
CA ALA A 73 13.59 -0.37 17.78
C ALA A 73 13.31 -0.10 16.28
N LYS A 74 14.37 -0.10 15.47
CA LYS A 74 14.38 -0.10 13.99
C LYS A 74 14.62 -1.53 13.53
N GLU A 75 14.15 -1.92 12.35
CA GLU A 75 14.81 -2.99 11.60
C GLU A 75 14.64 -2.88 10.07
N GLU A 76 15.74 -3.17 9.37
CA GLU A 76 15.94 -3.20 7.92
C GLU A 76 15.60 -4.60 7.37
N SER A 77 15.15 -4.72 6.10
CA SER A 77 14.99 -6.03 5.46
C SER A 77 15.99 -6.25 4.33
N SER A 78 16.77 -7.34 4.51
CA SER A 78 17.74 -7.92 3.58
C SER A 78 17.04 -8.69 2.46
N TYR A 79 17.38 -8.39 1.20
CA TYR A 79 16.91 -9.13 0.02
C TYR A 79 17.73 -10.42 -0.18
N GLY A 80 17.30 -11.50 0.48
CA GLY A 80 17.76 -12.86 0.20
C GLY A 80 16.85 -13.57 -0.79
N SER A 81 17.27 -13.69 -2.05
CA SER A 81 16.60 -14.50 -3.07
C SER A 81 16.70 -16.00 -2.72
N SER A 82 15.73 -16.51 -1.98
CA SER A 82 15.52 -17.95 -1.79
C SER A 82 14.27 -18.40 -2.52
N LYS A 83 14.35 -19.56 -3.19
CA LYS A 83 13.26 -20.16 -3.98
C LYS A 83 12.27 -20.80 -3.01
N VAL A 84 11.34 -20.01 -2.48
CA VAL A 84 10.25 -20.48 -1.62
C VAL A 84 9.09 -21.02 -2.45
N THR A 85 8.54 -22.17 -2.05
CA THR A 85 7.28 -22.68 -2.63
C THR A 85 6.11 -21.85 -2.11
N LEU A 86 5.09 -21.63 -2.93
CA LEU A 86 3.91 -20.84 -2.55
C LEU A 86 3.27 -21.38 -1.25
N SER A 87 3.20 -22.71 -1.11
CA SER A 87 2.69 -23.39 0.10
C SER A 87 3.58 -23.17 1.33
N GLY A 88 4.91 -23.09 1.16
CA GLY A 88 5.84 -22.80 2.26
C GLY A 88 5.71 -21.35 2.73
N LEU A 89 5.59 -20.41 1.79
CA LEU A 89 5.35 -19.00 2.09
C LEU A 89 3.99 -18.79 2.78
N LEU A 90 2.96 -19.51 2.33
CA LEU A 90 1.63 -19.54 2.94
C LEU A 90 1.65 -19.96 4.41
N ASN A 91 2.28 -21.11 4.71
CA ASN A 91 2.39 -21.61 6.08
C ASN A 91 3.23 -20.68 6.95
N PHE A 92 4.24 -20.03 6.38
CA PHE A 92 5.04 -19.01 7.06
C PHE A 92 4.21 -17.76 7.38
N ILE A 93 3.42 -17.25 6.42
CA ILE A 93 2.51 -16.13 6.63
C ILE A 93 1.49 -16.49 7.72
N ASP A 94 0.93 -17.70 7.72
CA ASP A 94 -0.01 -18.15 8.75
C ASP A 94 0.65 -18.25 10.15
N GLY A 95 1.92 -18.65 10.18
CA GLY A 95 2.75 -18.63 11.39
C GLY A 95 3.00 -17.21 11.90
N LEU A 96 3.38 -16.27 11.03
CA LEU A 96 3.53 -14.84 11.33
C LEU A 96 2.21 -14.24 11.81
N TRP A 97 1.10 -14.58 11.13
CA TRP A 97 -0.24 -14.15 11.48
C TRP A 97 -0.69 -14.67 12.85
N SER A 98 -0.08 -15.74 13.36
CA SER A 98 -0.36 -16.28 14.70
C SER A 98 0.58 -15.71 15.76
N ALA A 99 1.86 -15.49 15.41
CA ALA A 99 2.93 -15.12 16.36
C ALA A 99 3.07 -13.61 16.60
N CYS A 100 2.85 -12.76 15.59
CA CYS A 100 2.97 -11.31 15.75
C CYS A 100 1.68 -10.74 16.31
N ALA A 101 1.60 -10.60 17.64
CA ALA A 101 0.52 -9.86 18.30
C ALA A 101 0.74 -8.33 18.25
N GLU A 102 1.97 -7.89 17.98
CA GLU A 102 2.39 -6.48 18.06
C GLU A 102 2.37 -5.75 16.72
N GLU A 103 2.42 -6.48 15.59
CA GLU A 103 2.34 -5.90 14.23
C GLU A 103 0.94 -6.06 13.64
N PRO A 104 0.09 -5.02 13.69
CA PRO A 104 -1.33 -5.17 13.37
C PRO A 104 -1.62 -5.06 11.87
N ILE A 105 -0.64 -4.70 11.04
CA ILE A 105 -0.83 -4.45 9.60
C ILE A 105 0.18 -5.24 8.79
N ILE A 106 -0.29 -6.04 7.83
CA ILE A 106 0.55 -6.73 6.86
C ILE A 106 0.17 -6.26 5.45
N ILE A 107 1.17 -5.91 4.63
CA ILE A 107 0.95 -5.44 3.26
C ILE A 107 1.56 -6.43 2.26
N PHE A 108 0.74 -6.91 1.34
CA PHE A 108 1.09 -7.80 0.24
C PHE A 108 1.10 -7.02 -1.07
N THR A 109 2.00 -7.39 -1.99
CA THR A 109 2.02 -6.83 -3.34
C THR A 109 2.01 -7.92 -4.39
N THR A 110 1.26 -7.72 -5.48
CA THR A 110 1.31 -8.61 -6.64
C THR A 110 1.13 -7.82 -7.94
N ASN A 111 1.73 -8.29 -9.03
CA ASN A 111 1.38 -7.81 -10.36
C ASN A 111 0.26 -8.63 -11.00
N TYR A 112 -0.02 -9.81 -10.46
CA TYR A 112 -0.90 -10.84 -11.04
C TYR A 112 -1.81 -11.36 -9.93
N VAL A 113 -3.01 -10.78 -9.80
CA VAL A 113 -3.97 -11.19 -8.75
C VAL A 113 -4.60 -12.54 -9.06
N GLU A 114 -4.75 -12.86 -10.35
CA GLU A 114 -5.29 -14.11 -10.88
C GLU A 114 -4.41 -15.33 -10.63
N LYS A 115 -3.12 -15.11 -10.33
CA LYS A 115 -2.16 -16.17 -10.00
C LYS A 115 -2.10 -16.47 -8.51
N LEU A 116 -2.79 -15.70 -7.67
CA LEU A 116 -2.84 -15.94 -6.24
C LEU A 116 -3.83 -17.05 -5.91
N ASP A 117 -3.48 -17.85 -4.91
CA ASP A 117 -4.40 -18.86 -4.36
C ASP A 117 -5.64 -18.15 -3.80
N PRO A 118 -6.87 -18.53 -4.20
CA PRO A 118 -8.09 -17.97 -3.64
C PRO A 118 -8.18 -18.04 -2.11
N ALA A 119 -7.47 -18.98 -1.46
CA ALA A 119 -7.36 -19.07 -0.01
C ALA A 119 -6.70 -17.83 0.61
N LEU A 120 -5.76 -17.18 -0.07
CA LEU A 120 -5.09 -15.94 0.38
C LEU A 120 -6.00 -14.72 0.31
N ILE A 121 -6.86 -14.68 -0.70
CA ILE A 121 -7.74 -13.54 -1.01
C ILE A 121 -8.95 -13.49 -0.06
N ARG A 122 -9.20 -14.56 0.71
CA ARG A 122 -10.30 -14.63 1.68
C ARG A 122 -10.14 -13.61 2.81
N ARG A 123 -11.29 -13.18 3.32
CA ARG A 123 -11.39 -12.34 4.54
C ARG A 123 -10.70 -13.06 5.71
N GLY A 124 -9.90 -12.31 6.47
CA GLY A 124 -9.06 -12.78 7.56
C GLY A 124 -7.57 -12.87 7.22
N ARG A 125 -7.17 -12.83 5.94
CA ARG A 125 -5.77 -12.81 5.48
C ARG A 125 -5.46 -11.56 4.67
N MET A 126 -6.11 -11.40 3.52
CA MET A 126 -6.00 -10.19 2.67
C MET A 126 -7.37 -9.52 2.63
N ASP A 127 -7.70 -8.73 3.65
CA ASP A 127 -9.02 -8.13 3.80
C ASP A 127 -9.29 -6.97 2.85
N LYS A 128 -8.26 -6.17 2.59
CA LYS A 128 -8.37 -4.94 1.80
C LYS A 128 -7.58 -5.06 0.52
N HIS A 129 -8.25 -5.00 -0.62
CA HIS A 129 -7.60 -5.06 -1.93
C HIS A 129 -7.58 -3.65 -2.53
N ILE A 130 -6.39 -3.19 -2.87
CA ILE A 130 -6.14 -1.86 -3.43
C ILE A 130 -5.55 -2.05 -4.83
N GLU A 131 -6.34 -1.70 -5.84
CA GLU A 131 -5.88 -1.69 -7.22
C GLU A 131 -5.09 -0.41 -7.52
N MET A 132 -3.85 -0.60 -7.95
CA MET A 132 -2.94 0.42 -8.47
C MET A 132 -2.91 0.37 -9.98
N SER A 133 -3.90 1.02 -10.59
CA SER A 133 -4.00 1.21 -12.05
C SER A 133 -2.89 2.10 -12.58
N TYR A 134 -2.79 2.18 -13.91
CA TYR A 134 -1.91 3.14 -14.57
C TYR A 134 -2.21 4.58 -14.16
N CYS A 135 -1.21 5.44 -14.33
CA CYS A 135 -1.35 6.86 -14.11
C CYS A 135 -2.50 7.38 -14.98
N GLY A 136 -3.50 8.00 -14.37
CA GLY A 136 -4.55 8.73 -15.08
C GLY A 136 -4.23 10.22 -15.11
N PHE A 137 -5.03 11.00 -15.86
CA PHE A 137 -4.77 12.43 -16.04
C PHE A 137 -4.73 13.20 -14.71
N GLY A 138 -5.63 12.87 -13.77
CA GLY A 138 -5.64 13.47 -12.44
C GLY A 138 -4.33 13.23 -11.68
N ALA A 139 -3.80 12.01 -11.73
CA ALA A 139 -2.53 11.67 -11.10
C ALA A 139 -1.34 12.36 -11.81
N PHE A 140 -1.38 12.45 -13.15
CA PHE A 140 -0.37 13.16 -13.91
C PHE A 140 -0.30 14.65 -13.55
N LYS A 141 -1.45 15.33 -13.37
CA LYS A 141 -1.48 16.72 -12.89
C LYS A 141 -0.74 16.88 -11.57
N VAL A 142 -0.96 15.96 -10.63
CA VAL A 142 -0.29 15.97 -9.33
C VAL A 142 1.21 15.76 -9.47
N LEU A 143 1.64 14.83 -10.32
CA LEU A 143 3.06 14.58 -10.57
C LEU A 143 3.74 15.78 -11.26
N ALA A 144 3.13 16.33 -12.30
CA ALA A 144 3.65 17.51 -13.00
C ALA A 144 3.78 18.71 -12.07
N LYS A 145 2.79 18.92 -11.18
CA LYS A 145 2.88 19.95 -10.15
C LYS A 145 4.01 19.69 -9.15
N ASN A 146 4.16 18.45 -8.68
CA ASN A 146 5.12 18.11 -7.63
C ASN A 146 6.58 18.09 -8.11
N TYR A 147 6.82 17.62 -9.34
CA TYR A 147 8.17 17.41 -9.87
C TYR A 147 8.62 18.51 -10.84
N LEU A 148 7.69 19.11 -11.59
CA LEU A 148 7.99 20.11 -12.61
C LEU A 148 7.50 21.52 -12.22
N HIS A 149 6.83 21.66 -11.07
CA HIS A 149 6.24 22.91 -10.59
C HIS A 149 5.31 23.58 -11.61
N LEU A 150 4.63 22.77 -12.43
CA LEU A 150 3.69 23.25 -13.43
C LEU A 150 2.30 23.46 -12.84
N ASP A 151 1.67 24.57 -13.22
CA ASP A 151 0.30 24.84 -12.83
C ASP A 151 -0.71 23.97 -13.60
N PRO A 152 -1.71 23.37 -12.92
CA PRO A 152 -2.66 22.44 -13.52
C PRO A 152 -3.64 23.09 -14.53
N CYS A 153 -3.59 24.42 -14.67
CA CYS A 153 -4.39 25.21 -15.62
C CYS A 153 -3.71 25.39 -16.99
N LEU A 154 -2.47 24.93 -17.16
CA LEU A 154 -1.76 25.03 -18.43
C LEU A 154 -2.37 24.09 -19.47
N LYS A 155 -2.90 24.65 -20.57
CA LYS A 155 -3.33 23.89 -21.77
C LYS A 155 -2.24 22.94 -22.27
N LEU A 156 -0.97 23.34 -22.14
CA LEU A 156 0.20 22.54 -22.46
C LEU A 156 0.23 21.18 -21.73
N LEU A 157 -0.39 21.10 -20.54
CA LEU A 157 -0.44 19.88 -19.74
C LEU A 157 -1.39 18.83 -20.36
N GLU A 158 -2.49 19.28 -20.98
CA GLU A 158 -3.40 18.40 -21.73
C GLU A 158 -2.71 17.86 -22.98
N ASP A 159 -1.96 18.70 -23.70
CA ASP A 159 -1.21 18.28 -24.89
C ASP A 159 -0.11 17.27 -24.55
N CYS A 160 0.68 17.54 -23.50
CA CYS A 160 1.69 16.62 -23.00
C CYS A 160 1.08 15.29 -22.55
N TRP A 161 -0.07 15.35 -21.87
CA TRP A 161 -0.81 14.17 -21.45
C TRP A 161 -1.27 13.34 -22.65
N MET A 162 -1.87 13.96 -23.66
CA MET A 162 -2.37 13.26 -24.84
C MET A 162 -1.24 12.58 -25.64
N ARG A 163 -0.09 13.25 -25.79
CA ARG A 163 1.10 12.65 -26.42
C ARG A 163 1.66 11.47 -25.62
N SER A 164 1.70 11.60 -24.29
CA SER A 164 2.19 10.54 -23.40
C SER A 164 1.23 9.36 -23.32
N LYS A 165 -0.08 9.63 -23.31
CA LYS A 165 -1.12 8.61 -23.30
C LYS A 165 -1.09 7.77 -24.58
N TRP A 166 -0.91 8.40 -25.74
CA TRP A 166 -0.75 7.69 -27.00
C TRP A 166 0.45 6.71 -26.97
N LEU A 167 1.58 7.15 -26.41
CA LEU A 167 2.74 6.25 -26.22
C LEU A 167 2.43 5.08 -25.29
N LEU A 168 1.71 5.32 -24.19
CA LEU A 168 1.32 4.26 -23.26
C LEU A 168 0.36 3.25 -23.90
N ASP A 169 -0.66 3.73 -24.62
CA ASP A 169 -1.61 2.88 -25.34
C ASP A 169 -0.89 2.03 -26.41
N GLU A 170 0.13 2.57 -27.08
CA GLU A 170 0.94 1.83 -28.06
C GLU A 170 1.92 0.83 -27.43
N PHE A 171 2.47 1.15 -26.24
CA PHE A 171 3.32 0.24 -25.47
C PHE A 171 2.52 -0.92 -24.87
N ASP A 172 1.34 -0.67 -24.31
CA ASP A 172 0.46 -1.74 -23.79
C ASP A 172 0.03 -2.69 -24.91
N ALA A 173 -0.23 -2.18 -26.13
CA ALA A 173 -0.55 -3.00 -27.30
C ALA A 173 0.62 -3.85 -27.84
N LYS A 174 1.86 -3.61 -27.38
CA LYS A 174 3.05 -4.41 -27.75
C LYS A 174 3.48 -5.39 -26.66
N ILE A 175 3.00 -5.21 -25.43
CA ILE A 175 3.38 -6.03 -24.26
C ILE A 175 2.38 -7.17 -24.02
N TYR A 176 1.19 -7.11 -24.64
CA TYR A 176 0.16 -8.15 -24.65
C TYR A 176 -0.23 -8.53 -26.07
#